data_AF-A0A1M7ID00-F1
#
_entry.id   AF-A0A1M7ID00-F1
#
_cell.length_a   1.000
_cell.length_b   1.000
_cell.length_c   1.000
_cell.angle_alpha   90.00
_cell.angle_beta   90.00
_cell.angle_gamma   90.00
#
_symmetry.space_group_name_H-M   'P 1'
#
loop_
_entity.id
_entity.type
_entity.pdbx_description
1 polymer ?
#
loop_
_entity_poly.entity_id
_entity_poly.type
_entity_poly.pdbx_seq_one_letter_code
_entity_poly.pdbx_strand_id
1 'polypeptide(L)'
;MKYFLGVFVLLLIVACGTASNDGNTSGESQAPSDPSEDVMTGYVAKTEENRILVTEKQLDQPFDEIAAEKVNQQAGNAISFNIEDIENSLAESFTIGEKIAVTHGAVAESYPGQSAAITIERVIDNEHDLVETHGDYANLIQLELFRQKVENEKSSNLRLVRHTTEGDLIYHNIQYKDGNYQVFVDATQDEYGVEETVREFACEQFEYYLTEEETLSFDLQNCENEGGQLPVANVPFSEMIIPEQRYHRLEVILNDEVLIDTTDEGKKEEIINKIKEAQPQSVMAMSLMAPEGELILKGKMAEIRFDYYPEGNVMRYNSYISSNIQVK
;
A
#
# COMPACT_ATOMS: atom_id res chain seq x y z
N MET A 1 -25.23 -65.48 31.11
CA MET A 1 -26.49 -64.91 31.64
C MET A 1 -26.16 -63.93 32.76
N LYS A 2 -26.92 -62.84 32.81
CA LYS A 2 -26.91 -61.72 33.77
C LYS A 2 -26.10 -60.49 33.33
N TYR A 3 -26.82 -59.64 32.62
CA TYR A 3 -26.55 -58.24 32.33
C TYR A 3 -26.39 -57.44 33.62
N PHE A 4 -25.38 -56.56 33.68
CA PHE A 4 -25.32 -55.48 34.67
C PHE A 4 -25.52 -54.15 33.95
N LEU A 5 -26.75 -53.66 34.09
CA LEU A 5 -27.22 -52.31 33.83
C LEU A 5 -26.66 -51.38 34.92
N GLY A 6 -26.09 -50.23 34.57
CA GLY A 6 -25.45 -49.35 35.55
C GLY A 6 -25.16 -47.92 35.10
N VAL A 7 -26.23 -47.14 34.99
CA VAL A 7 -26.38 -45.70 35.30
C VAL A 7 -25.38 -44.69 34.69
N PHE A 8 -25.90 -43.92 33.72
CA PHE A 8 -25.38 -42.62 33.27
C PHE A 8 -25.80 -41.55 34.28
N VAL A 9 -24.83 -40.86 34.91
CA VAL A 9 -25.09 -39.73 35.81
C VAL A 9 -24.97 -38.43 35.00
N LEU A 10 -26.12 -37.81 34.74
CA LEU A 10 -26.25 -36.48 34.16
C LEU A 10 -26.17 -35.44 35.30
N LEU A 11 -25.13 -34.62 35.32
CA LEU A 11 -24.96 -33.51 36.27
C LEU A 11 -25.58 -32.25 35.68
N LEU A 12 -26.81 -31.94 36.08
CA LEU A 12 -27.46 -30.64 35.87
C LEU A 12 -27.06 -29.71 37.03
N ILE A 13 -26.26 -28.69 36.74
CA ILE A 13 -26.07 -27.57 37.68
C ILE A 13 -27.12 -26.52 37.35
N VAL A 14 -28.10 -26.41 38.25
CA VAL A 14 -29.08 -25.33 38.32
C VAL A 14 -28.42 -24.16 39.04
N ALA A 15 -28.21 -23.04 38.34
CA ALA A 15 -27.91 -21.76 38.99
C ALA A 15 -29.23 -21.04 39.26
N CYS A 16 -29.66 -21.06 40.53
CA CYS A 16 -30.75 -20.22 41.01
C CYS A 16 -30.28 -18.76 41.10
N GLY A 17 -31.04 -17.88 40.46
CA GLY A 17 -30.98 -16.45 40.71
C GLY A 17 -31.48 -16.09 42.11
N THR A 18 -30.85 -15.09 42.71
CA THR A 18 -31.38 -14.37 43.87
C THR A 18 -31.83 -13.00 43.41
N ALA A 19 -33.15 -12.84 43.34
CA ALA A 19 -33.80 -11.55 43.25
C ALA A 19 -33.72 -10.82 44.60
N SER A 20 -33.19 -9.60 44.59
CA SER A 20 -33.54 -8.57 45.58
C SER A 20 -34.28 -7.47 44.83
N ASN A 21 -35.51 -7.26 45.27
CA ASN A 21 -36.49 -6.31 44.77
C ASN A 21 -36.32 -4.98 45.50
N ASP A 22 -36.36 -3.86 44.78
CA ASP A 22 -37.05 -2.64 45.22
C ASP A 22 -37.10 -1.61 44.07
N GLY A 23 -38.32 -1.16 43.72
CA GLY A 23 -38.55 0.23 43.28
C GLY A 23 -38.87 0.51 41.81
N ASN A 24 -40.04 0.06 41.34
CA ASN A 24 -41.03 0.83 40.57
C ASN A 24 -40.55 1.88 39.53
N THR A 25 -40.55 1.52 38.24
CA THR A 25 -40.95 2.43 37.15
C THR A 25 -41.63 1.66 36.02
N SER A 26 -42.68 2.28 35.50
CA SER A 26 -43.64 1.84 34.48
C SER A 26 -43.02 1.37 33.16
N GLY A 27 -43.72 0.43 32.53
CA GLY A 27 -43.36 -0.30 31.32
C GLY A 27 -42.85 0.54 30.16
N GLU A 28 -41.78 0.03 29.57
CA GLU A 28 -41.47 0.09 28.15
C GLU A 28 -41.03 -1.30 27.73
N SER A 29 -41.70 -1.87 26.74
CA SER A 29 -41.20 -3.03 26.01
C SER A 29 -39.89 -2.61 25.35
N GLN A 30 -38.75 -3.05 25.90
CA GLN A 30 -37.47 -2.91 25.23
C GLN A 30 -37.54 -3.69 23.92
N ALA A 31 -37.42 -2.95 22.82
CA ALA A 31 -37.05 -3.49 21.52
C ALA A 31 -35.75 -4.31 21.67
N PRO A 32 -35.51 -5.31 20.80
CA PRO A 32 -34.24 -6.04 20.82
C PRO A 32 -33.12 -5.00 20.69
N SER A 33 -32.18 -5.01 21.64
CA SER A 33 -30.93 -4.27 21.51
C SER A 33 -30.27 -4.70 20.21
N ASP A 34 -29.93 -3.74 19.36
CA ASP A 34 -29.07 -3.97 18.18
C ASP A 34 -27.90 -4.87 18.59
N PRO A 35 -27.55 -5.90 17.80
CA PRO A 35 -26.28 -6.58 18.01
C PRO A 35 -25.19 -5.50 17.99
N SER A 36 -24.35 -5.45 19.03
CA SER A 36 -23.24 -4.51 19.06
C SER A 36 -22.35 -4.80 17.86
N GLU A 37 -22.38 -3.92 16.86
CA GLU A 37 -21.48 -3.97 15.72
C GLU A 37 -20.09 -3.56 16.19
N ASP A 38 -19.11 -4.44 16.00
CA ASP A 38 -17.71 -4.20 16.31
C ASP A 38 -16.96 -3.89 15.01
N VAL A 39 -15.89 -3.09 15.09
CA VAL A 39 -15.04 -2.75 13.94
C VAL A 39 -13.62 -3.24 14.18
N MET A 40 -13.08 -4.01 13.25
CA MET A 40 -11.67 -4.37 13.19
C MET A 40 -10.98 -3.62 12.05
N THR A 41 -10.01 -2.76 12.39
CA THR A 41 -9.08 -2.19 11.41
C THR A 41 -7.78 -3.00 11.40
N GLY A 42 -7.33 -3.42 10.22
CA GLY A 42 -6.12 -4.21 10.08
C GLY A 42 -5.71 -4.39 8.62
N TYR A 43 -4.85 -5.37 8.37
CA TYR A 43 -4.24 -5.67 7.08
C TYR A 43 -4.75 -7.00 6.55
N VAL A 44 -5.08 -7.06 5.27
CA VAL A 44 -5.43 -8.29 4.58
C VAL A 44 -4.20 -9.20 4.55
N ALA A 45 -4.23 -10.28 5.32
CA ALA A 45 -3.16 -11.26 5.39
C ALA A 45 -3.36 -12.42 4.40
N LYS A 46 -4.60 -12.68 3.99
CA LYS A 46 -4.97 -13.74 3.05
C LYS A 46 -6.32 -13.46 2.41
N THR A 47 -6.47 -13.82 1.14
CA THR A 47 -7.74 -13.82 0.41
C THR A 47 -8.08 -15.24 -0.05
N GLU A 48 -9.34 -15.64 0.11
CA GLU A 48 -9.97 -16.89 -0.32
C GLU A 48 -11.34 -16.54 -0.95
N GLU A 49 -11.94 -17.47 -1.71
CA GLU A 49 -13.18 -17.21 -2.49
C GLU A 49 -14.27 -16.46 -1.72
N ASN A 50 -14.57 -16.88 -0.49
CA ASN A 50 -15.62 -16.31 0.36
C ASN A 50 -15.08 -15.79 1.69
N ARG A 51 -13.75 -15.68 1.84
CA ARG A 51 -13.14 -15.33 3.12
C ARG A 51 -11.92 -14.45 2.95
N ILE A 52 -11.77 -13.50 3.85
CA ILE A 52 -10.53 -12.74 4.01
C ILE A 52 -10.01 -12.94 5.43
N LEU A 53 -8.69 -13.03 5.58
CA LEU A 53 -8.04 -12.99 6.88
C LEU A 53 -7.50 -11.58 7.08
N VAL A 54 -7.89 -10.93 8.17
CA VAL A 54 -7.40 -9.61 8.55
C VAL A 54 -6.60 -9.73 9.84
N THR A 55 -5.42 -9.12 9.87
CA THR A 55 -4.54 -9.07 11.03
C THR A 55 -4.31 -7.63 11.48
N GLU A 56 -4.22 -7.40 12.77
CA GLU A 56 -3.97 -6.07 13.34
C GLU A 56 -2.66 -5.47 12.81
N LYS A 57 -1.66 -6.31 12.58
CA LYS A 57 -0.35 -5.93 12.06
C LYS A 57 -0.14 -6.44 10.64
N GLN A 58 0.57 -5.66 9.84
CA GLN A 58 1.03 -6.08 8.54
C GLN A 58 2.12 -7.15 8.71
N LEU A 59 2.13 -8.15 7.83
CA LEU A 59 3.00 -9.31 7.93
C LEU A 59 4.10 -9.27 6.86
N ASP A 60 5.32 -9.59 7.25
CA ASP A 60 6.47 -9.72 6.33
C ASP A 60 6.47 -11.05 5.55
N GLN A 61 5.63 -12.00 5.95
CA GLN A 61 5.51 -13.33 5.37
C GLN A 61 4.06 -13.82 5.43
N PRO A 62 3.67 -14.81 4.62
CA PRO A 62 2.33 -15.38 4.68
C PRO A 62 1.94 -15.85 6.08
N PHE A 63 0.70 -15.60 6.50
CA PHE A 63 0.21 -15.95 7.84
C PHE A 63 0.43 -17.44 8.17
N ASP A 64 0.18 -18.32 7.20
CA ASP A 64 0.31 -19.78 7.34
C ASP A 64 1.77 -20.25 7.52
N GLU A 65 2.76 -19.37 7.27
CA GLU A 65 4.18 -19.65 7.47
C GLU A 65 4.70 -19.16 8.84
N ILE A 66 3.87 -18.44 9.60
CA ILE A 66 4.25 -17.95 10.93
C ILE A 66 4.17 -19.10 11.94
N ALA A 67 5.25 -19.29 12.69
CA ALA A 67 5.28 -20.29 13.76
C ALA A 67 4.19 -19.99 14.81
N ALA A 68 3.48 -21.02 15.26
CA ALA A 68 2.31 -20.89 16.13
C ALA A 68 2.60 -20.12 17.43
N GLU A 69 3.82 -20.22 17.97
CA GLU A 69 4.24 -19.49 19.16
C GLU A 69 4.52 -17.99 18.93
N LYS A 70 4.65 -17.56 17.66
CA LYS A 70 4.93 -16.17 17.25
C LYS A 70 3.74 -15.47 16.64
N VAL A 71 2.70 -16.20 16.26
CA VAL A 71 1.59 -15.65 15.47
C VAL A 71 0.93 -14.45 16.15
N ASN A 72 0.62 -14.53 17.46
CA ASN A 72 0.06 -13.40 18.21
C ASN A 72 1.01 -12.19 18.26
N GLN A 73 2.32 -12.42 18.35
CA GLN A 73 3.30 -11.35 18.40
C GLN A 73 3.42 -10.63 17.06
N GLN A 74 3.43 -11.40 15.96
CA GLN A 74 3.63 -10.89 14.61
C GLN A 74 2.35 -10.35 13.98
N ALA A 75 1.22 -11.04 14.13
CA ALA A 75 -0.07 -10.67 13.54
C ALA A 75 -0.94 -9.80 14.46
N GLY A 76 -0.76 -9.89 15.78
CA GLY A 76 -1.69 -9.31 16.74
C GLY A 76 -3.04 -10.03 16.74
N ASN A 77 -4.14 -9.27 16.89
CA ASN A 77 -5.47 -9.81 16.66
C ASN A 77 -5.63 -10.26 15.20
N ALA A 78 -6.22 -11.43 14.99
CA ALA A 78 -6.45 -11.99 13.66
C ALA A 78 -7.86 -12.55 13.59
N ILE A 79 -8.64 -12.11 12.60
CA ILE A 79 -10.01 -12.56 12.37
C ILE A 79 -10.16 -12.92 10.90
N SER A 80 -10.70 -14.10 10.62
CA SER A 80 -11.15 -14.45 9.28
C SER A 80 -12.63 -14.11 9.15
N PHE A 81 -12.93 -13.29 8.16
CA PHE A 81 -14.27 -12.81 7.86
C PHE A 81 -14.85 -13.59 6.69
N ASN A 82 -16.08 -14.10 6.86
CA ASN A 82 -16.90 -14.49 5.72
C ASN A 82 -17.38 -13.20 5.01
N ILE A 83 -17.21 -13.16 3.68
CA ILE A 83 -17.51 -12.02 2.82
C ILE A 83 -18.56 -12.35 1.75
N GLU A 84 -19.35 -13.42 1.91
CA GLU A 84 -20.42 -13.82 0.98
C GLU A 84 -21.48 -12.74 0.77
N ASP A 85 -21.70 -11.89 1.78
CA ASP A 85 -22.67 -10.78 1.73
C ASP A 85 -22.02 -9.45 1.29
N ILE A 86 -20.71 -9.44 1.00
CA ILE A 86 -20.00 -8.27 0.49
C ILE A 86 -20.07 -8.26 -1.03
N GLU A 87 -20.13 -7.07 -1.64
CA GLU A 87 -20.13 -6.93 -3.10
C GLU A 87 -18.94 -7.69 -3.73
N ASN A 88 -19.22 -8.57 -4.69
CA ASN A 88 -18.20 -9.43 -5.31
C ASN A 88 -17.04 -8.63 -5.92
N SER A 89 -17.33 -7.48 -6.55
CA SER A 89 -16.32 -6.64 -7.19
C SER A 89 -15.31 -6.09 -6.17
N LEU A 90 -15.80 -5.72 -4.98
CA LEU A 90 -14.98 -5.28 -3.86
C LEU A 90 -14.17 -6.45 -3.29
N ALA A 91 -14.82 -7.58 -3.03
CA ALA A 91 -14.19 -8.80 -2.53
C ALA A 91 -13.01 -9.28 -3.39
N GLU A 92 -13.19 -9.32 -4.70
CA GLU A 92 -12.17 -9.78 -5.66
C GLU A 92 -11.00 -8.79 -5.81
N SER A 93 -11.22 -7.52 -5.48
CA SER A 93 -10.21 -6.46 -5.60
C SER A 93 -9.23 -6.34 -4.43
N PHE A 94 -9.47 -7.06 -3.32
CA PHE A 94 -8.61 -6.99 -2.15
C PHE A 94 -7.23 -7.59 -2.41
N THR A 95 -6.20 -6.90 -1.93
CA THR A 95 -4.82 -7.33 -2.04
C THR A 95 -4.19 -7.67 -0.71
N ILE A 96 -3.27 -8.63 -0.70
CA ILE A 96 -2.48 -8.94 0.50
C ILE A 96 -1.65 -7.70 0.90
N GLY A 97 -1.65 -7.38 2.19
CA GLY A 97 -0.98 -6.22 2.77
C GLY A 97 -1.84 -4.96 2.80
N GLU A 98 -3.04 -4.99 2.21
CA GLU A 98 -3.96 -3.86 2.15
C GLU A 98 -4.61 -3.56 3.49
N LYS A 99 -4.67 -2.28 3.87
CA LYS A 99 -5.33 -1.85 5.10
C LYS A 99 -6.82 -1.59 4.90
N ILE A 100 -7.64 -2.24 5.71
CA ILE A 100 -9.12 -2.17 5.66
C ILE A 100 -9.73 -2.07 7.07
N ALA A 101 -10.96 -1.60 7.14
CA ALA A 101 -11.83 -1.67 8.30
C ALA A 101 -13.00 -2.61 7.99
N VAL A 102 -13.23 -3.58 8.87
CA VAL A 102 -14.33 -4.55 8.74
C VAL A 102 -15.30 -4.36 9.90
N THR A 103 -16.53 -3.99 9.59
CA THR A 103 -17.64 -4.01 10.56
C THR A 103 -18.18 -5.42 10.64
N HIS A 104 -18.35 -5.95 11.85
CA HIS A 104 -18.69 -7.35 12.05
C HIS A 104 -19.52 -7.58 13.32
N GLY A 105 -20.17 -8.76 13.37
CA GLY A 105 -20.90 -9.22 14.54
C GLY A 105 -20.01 -9.99 15.53
N ALA A 106 -20.63 -10.92 16.26
CA ALA A 106 -19.95 -11.73 17.26
C ALA A 106 -18.81 -12.58 16.66
N VAL A 107 -17.66 -12.57 17.33
CA VAL A 107 -16.47 -13.34 16.94
C VAL A 107 -16.43 -14.67 17.67
N ALA A 108 -16.27 -15.77 16.93
CA ALA A 108 -16.09 -17.10 17.53
C ALA A 108 -14.74 -17.21 18.27
N GLU A 109 -14.74 -17.90 19.41
CA GLU A 109 -13.55 -18.13 20.25
C GLU A 109 -12.57 -19.14 19.62
N SER A 110 -11.87 -18.71 18.58
CA SER A 110 -10.77 -19.43 17.93
C SER A 110 -9.62 -18.49 17.61
N TYR A 111 -8.46 -19.04 17.20
CA TYR A 111 -7.38 -18.24 16.63
C TYR A 111 -6.96 -18.81 15.26
N PRO A 112 -7.07 -18.03 14.16
CA PRO A 112 -7.72 -16.72 14.11
C PRO A 112 -9.21 -16.80 14.48
N GLY A 113 -9.75 -15.70 15.01
CA GLY A 113 -11.18 -15.55 15.28
C GLY A 113 -11.98 -15.68 13.98
N GLN A 114 -13.28 -15.94 14.10
CA GLN A 114 -14.17 -16.09 12.93
C GLN A 114 -15.39 -15.21 13.09
N SER A 115 -15.76 -14.45 12.06
CA SER A 115 -16.97 -13.64 12.03
C SER A 115 -17.51 -13.50 10.61
N ALA A 116 -18.76 -13.07 10.45
CA ALA A 116 -19.24 -12.53 9.17
C ALA A 116 -18.90 -11.04 9.09
N ALA A 117 -18.47 -10.57 7.92
CA ALA A 117 -18.39 -9.15 7.62
C ALA A 117 -19.79 -8.61 7.33
N ILE A 118 -20.08 -7.42 7.85
CA ILE A 118 -21.30 -6.65 7.58
C ILE A 118 -20.97 -5.60 6.50
N THR A 119 -19.90 -4.83 6.71
CA THR A 119 -19.35 -3.91 5.73
C THR A 119 -17.82 -3.97 5.75
N ILE A 120 -17.20 -3.62 4.62
CA ILE A 120 -15.75 -3.48 4.51
C ILE A 120 -15.45 -2.15 3.83
N GLU A 121 -14.56 -1.38 4.45
CA GLU A 121 -14.10 -0.10 3.97
C GLU A 121 -12.59 -0.12 3.82
N ARG A 122 -12.08 0.49 2.75
CA ARG A 122 -10.65 0.74 2.61
C ARG A 122 -10.24 1.86 3.56
N VAL A 123 -9.01 1.74 4.08
CA VAL A 123 -8.43 2.72 5.00
C VAL A 123 -7.08 3.17 4.44
N ILE A 124 -6.89 4.49 4.39
CA ILE A 124 -5.59 5.09 4.04
C ILE A 124 -4.53 4.57 5.01
N ASP A 125 -3.49 3.99 4.45
CA ASP A 125 -2.29 3.64 5.14
C ASP A 125 -1.17 4.62 4.81
N ASN A 126 -1.03 5.66 5.63
CA ASN A 126 -0.03 6.71 5.42
C ASN A 126 1.42 6.19 5.32
N GLU A 127 1.70 4.96 5.77
CA GLU A 127 3.03 4.36 5.65
C GLU A 127 3.22 3.63 4.31
N HIS A 128 2.16 3.11 3.69
CA HIS A 128 2.24 2.21 2.52
C HIS A 128 1.45 2.68 1.29
N ASP A 129 0.66 3.75 1.41
CA ASP A 129 -0.10 4.32 0.32
C ASP A 129 0.60 5.55 -0.23
N LEU A 130 0.61 5.66 -1.56
CA LEU A 130 0.85 6.92 -2.24
C LEU A 130 -0.46 7.72 -2.17
N VAL A 131 -0.45 8.87 -1.51
CA VAL A 131 -1.66 9.69 -1.34
C VAL A 131 -1.52 10.94 -2.17
N GLU A 132 -2.51 11.19 -3.03
CA GLU A 132 -2.61 12.39 -3.85
C GLU A 132 -3.79 13.25 -3.36
N THR A 133 -3.50 14.54 -3.17
CA THR A 133 -4.48 15.54 -2.74
C THR A 133 -4.31 16.79 -3.59
N HIS A 134 -5.12 16.93 -4.64
CA HIS A 134 -5.16 18.10 -5.52
C HIS A 134 -3.82 18.47 -6.17
N GLY A 135 -3.03 17.47 -6.55
CA GLY A 135 -1.72 17.60 -7.18
C GLY A 135 -0.54 17.45 -6.23
N ASP A 136 -0.76 17.51 -4.92
CA ASP A 136 0.26 17.25 -3.91
C ASP A 136 0.33 15.75 -3.61
N TYR A 137 1.54 15.21 -3.45
CA TYR A 137 1.76 13.79 -3.13
C TYR A 137 2.39 13.64 -1.75
N ALA A 138 1.91 12.64 -1.01
CA ALA A 138 2.55 12.15 0.20
C ALA A 138 3.01 10.71 0.00
N ASN A 139 4.14 10.36 0.63
CA ASN A 139 4.71 9.01 0.63
C ASN A 139 5.19 8.56 -0.76
N LEU A 140 5.85 9.46 -1.49
CA LEU A 140 6.43 9.21 -2.81
C LEU A 140 7.44 8.06 -2.84
N ILE A 141 7.99 7.71 -1.68
CA ILE A 141 8.82 6.52 -1.53
C ILE A 141 8.12 5.24 -1.99
N GLN A 142 6.79 5.13 -1.88
CA GLN A 142 6.06 3.95 -2.36
C GLN A 142 6.10 3.82 -3.89
N LEU A 143 5.98 4.94 -4.60
CA LEU A 143 6.15 4.98 -6.06
C LEU A 143 7.55 4.51 -6.45
N GLU A 144 8.58 4.98 -5.74
CA GLU A 144 9.96 4.58 -5.99
C GLU A 144 10.20 3.09 -5.71
N LEU A 145 9.70 2.57 -4.59
CA LEU A 145 9.81 1.15 -4.25
C LEU A 145 9.09 0.26 -5.27
N PHE A 146 7.91 0.68 -5.73
CA PHE A 146 7.17 0.01 -6.78
C PHE A 146 7.97 -0.02 -8.08
N ARG A 147 8.44 1.14 -8.56
CA ARG A 147 9.25 1.27 -9.78
C ARG A 147 10.49 0.38 -9.73
N GLN A 148 11.25 0.41 -8.64
CA GLN A 148 12.45 -0.43 -8.50
C GLN A 148 12.11 -1.91 -8.57
N LYS A 149 10.99 -2.36 -8.00
CA LYS A 149 10.57 -3.76 -8.12
C LYS A 149 10.17 -4.13 -9.54
N VAL A 150 9.42 -3.25 -10.23
CA VAL A 150 9.03 -3.41 -11.63
C VAL A 150 10.26 -3.53 -12.54
N GLU A 151 11.25 -2.65 -12.39
CA GLU A 151 12.49 -2.69 -13.18
C GLU A 151 13.31 -3.96 -12.97
N ASN A 152 13.15 -4.59 -11.80
CA ASN A 152 13.79 -5.86 -11.47
C ASN A 152 12.88 -7.08 -11.71
N GLU A 153 11.78 -6.91 -12.46
CA GLU A 153 10.79 -7.94 -12.77
C GLU A 153 10.23 -8.66 -11.52
N LYS A 154 10.20 -7.96 -10.38
CA LYS A 154 9.66 -8.48 -9.13
C LYS A 154 8.21 -8.07 -8.97
N SER A 155 7.35 -9.04 -8.64
CA SER A 155 5.96 -8.76 -8.32
C SER A 155 5.86 -7.70 -7.22
N SER A 156 5.00 -6.73 -7.43
CA SER A 156 4.80 -5.62 -6.50
C SER A 156 3.39 -5.07 -6.60
N ASN A 157 2.98 -4.36 -5.57
CA ASN A 157 1.75 -3.60 -5.54
C ASN A 157 2.03 -2.13 -5.23
N LEU A 158 1.25 -1.22 -5.82
CA LEU A 158 1.20 0.19 -5.46
C LEU A 158 -0.26 0.56 -5.23
N ARG A 159 -0.59 1.02 -4.02
CA ARG A 159 -1.91 1.59 -3.71
C ARG A 159 -1.82 3.11 -3.77
N LEU A 160 -2.49 3.69 -4.76
CA LEU A 160 -2.63 5.11 -4.95
C LEU A 160 -4.02 5.54 -4.45
N VAL A 161 -4.05 6.46 -3.50
CA VAL A 161 -5.29 7.05 -2.98
C VAL A 161 -5.41 8.46 -3.52
N ARG A 162 -6.56 8.78 -4.13
CA ARG A 162 -6.86 10.13 -4.63
C ARG A 162 -8.03 10.74 -3.90
N HIS A 163 -7.93 12.02 -3.60
CA HIS A 163 -9.05 12.80 -3.11
C HIS A 163 -9.83 13.41 -4.29
N THR A 164 -11.15 13.26 -4.29
CA THR A 164 -12.02 14.04 -5.18
C THR A 164 -12.01 15.52 -4.79
N THR A 165 -12.61 16.38 -5.61
CA THR A 165 -12.68 17.82 -5.31
C THR A 165 -13.52 18.08 -4.04
N GLU A 166 -14.44 17.18 -3.76
CA GLU A 166 -15.35 17.15 -2.62
C GLU A 166 -14.68 16.57 -1.36
N GLY A 167 -13.57 15.86 -1.52
CA GLY A 167 -12.77 15.27 -0.44
C GLY A 167 -12.93 13.76 -0.25
N ASP A 168 -13.71 13.11 -1.10
CA ASP A 168 -13.94 11.67 -1.06
C ASP A 168 -12.76 10.88 -1.61
N LEU A 169 -12.69 9.58 -1.30
CA LEU A 169 -11.53 8.74 -1.60
C LEU A 169 -11.79 7.82 -2.78
N ILE A 170 -10.83 7.79 -3.71
CA ILE A 170 -10.76 6.81 -4.80
C ILE A 170 -9.44 6.04 -4.69
N TYR A 171 -9.52 4.72 -4.57
CA TYR A 171 -8.36 3.84 -4.47
C TYR A 171 -8.03 3.25 -5.83
N HIS A 172 -6.76 3.33 -6.20
CA HIS A 172 -6.20 2.71 -7.39
C HIS A 172 -5.17 1.70 -6.93
N ASN A 173 -5.46 0.42 -7.15
CA ASN A 173 -4.60 -0.68 -6.76
C ASN A 173 -3.89 -1.22 -8.00
N ILE A 174 -2.58 -0.94 -8.12
CA ILE A 174 -1.77 -1.27 -9.29
C ILE A 174 -0.88 -2.46 -8.95
N GLN A 175 -1.23 -3.63 -9.47
CA GLN A 175 -0.49 -4.86 -9.27
C GLN A 175 0.40 -5.13 -10.49
N TYR A 176 1.70 -5.28 -10.25
CA TYR A 176 2.64 -5.75 -11.26
C TYR A 176 3.00 -7.21 -11.01
N LYS A 177 2.80 -8.06 -12.02
CA LYS A 177 3.17 -9.47 -11.97
C LYS A 177 3.44 -10.02 -13.36
N ASP A 178 4.54 -10.76 -13.51
CA ASP A 178 4.93 -11.45 -14.75
C ASP A 178 4.91 -10.52 -15.98
N GLY A 179 5.35 -9.28 -15.81
CA GLY A 179 5.42 -8.28 -16.88
C GLY A 179 4.11 -7.54 -17.20
N ASN A 180 3.02 -7.81 -16.47
CA ASN A 180 1.70 -7.19 -16.72
C ASN A 180 1.25 -6.35 -15.52
N TYR A 181 0.44 -5.32 -15.80
CA TYR A 181 -0.18 -4.48 -14.78
C TYR A 181 -1.68 -4.75 -14.72
N GLN A 182 -2.17 -5.18 -13.55
CA GLN A 182 -3.59 -5.27 -13.27
C GLN A 182 -3.98 -4.10 -12.37
N VAL A 183 -5.00 -3.34 -12.79
CA VAL A 183 -5.47 -2.17 -12.04
C VAL A 183 -6.88 -2.40 -11.54
N PHE A 184 -7.10 -2.11 -10.25
CA PHE A 184 -8.43 -2.01 -9.65
C PHE A 184 -8.69 -0.57 -9.23
N VAL A 185 -9.78 0.03 -9.69
CA VAL A 185 -10.21 1.37 -9.28
C VAL A 185 -11.47 1.24 -8.46
N ASP A 186 -11.38 1.56 -7.18
CA ASP A 186 -12.48 1.55 -6.24
C ASP A 186 -12.90 2.99 -5.89
N ALA A 187 -14.14 3.32 -6.24
CA ALA A 187 -14.80 4.57 -5.91
C ALA A 187 -16.03 4.35 -5.00
N THR A 188 -16.11 3.23 -4.28
CA THR A 188 -17.23 2.92 -3.36
C THR A 188 -17.33 3.89 -2.18
N GLN A 189 -16.25 4.62 -1.88
CA GLN A 189 -16.20 5.68 -0.86
C GLN A 189 -16.37 7.10 -1.45
N ASP A 190 -16.77 7.22 -2.72
CA ASP A 190 -17.14 8.48 -3.38
C ASP A 190 -18.67 8.67 -3.35
N GLU A 191 -19.16 9.64 -2.56
CA GLU A 191 -20.59 9.87 -2.36
C GLU A 191 -21.30 10.37 -3.63
N TYR A 192 -20.53 10.94 -4.57
CA TYR A 192 -21.02 11.52 -5.82
C TYR A 192 -20.72 10.65 -7.05
N GLY A 193 -19.97 9.56 -6.85
CA GLY A 193 -19.73 8.53 -7.84
C GLY A 193 -21.01 7.78 -8.23
N VAL A 194 -21.04 7.22 -9.44
CA VAL A 194 -22.11 6.29 -9.82
C VAL A 194 -22.01 5.03 -8.94
N GLU A 195 -23.11 4.68 -8.26
CA GLU A 195 -23.22 3.53 -7.36
C GLU A 195 -22.66 2.24 -8.00
N GLU A 196 -21.84 1.50 -7.22
CA GLU A 196 -21.23 0.19 -7.52
C GLU A 196 -20.34 0.11 -8.77
N THR A 197 -19.03 0.39 -8.67
CA THR A 197 -18.10 -0.02 -9.74
C THR A 197 -16.65 -0.09 -9.26
N VAL A 198 -16.27 -1.14 -8.51
CA VAL A 198 -14.84 -1.50 -8.57
C VAL A 198 -14.55 -1.90 -10.02
N ARG A 199 -13.74 -1.10 -10.69
CA ARG A 199 -13.38 -1.31 -12.10
C ARG A 199 -12.05 -2.00 -12.20
N GLU A 200 -11.99 -3.00 -13.07
CA GLU A 200 -10.77 -3.75 -13.35
C GLU A 200 -10.35 -3.54 -14.81
N PHE A 201 -9.07 -3.30 -15.04
CA PHE A 201 -8.48 -3.28 -16.39
C PHE A 201 -6.98 -3.56 -16.35
N ALA A 202 -6.45 -4.12 -17.43
CA ALA A 202 -5.02 -4.33 -17.60
C ALA A 202 -4.33 -3.12 -18.27
N CYS A 203 -3.03 -2.97 -18.02
CA CYS A 203 -2.12 -2.10 -18.77
C CYS A 203 -0.82 -2.85 -19.09
N GLU A 204 -0.06 -2.38 -20.08
CA GLU A 204 1.13 -3.11 -20.56
C GLU A 204 2.45 -2.43 -20.18
N GLN A 205 2.45 -1.12 -20.01
CA GLN A 205 3.69 -0.34 -19.89
C GLN A 205 3.60 0.64 -18.72
N PHE A 206 4.72 0.82 -18.00
CA PHE A 206 4.89 1.87 -17.02
C PHE A 206 5.97 2.83 -17.52
N GLU A 207 5.56 4.02 -17.90
CA GLU A 207 6.41 5.03 -18.51
C GLU A 207 6.59 6.22 -17.58
N TYR A 208 7.74 6.88 -17.71
CA TYR A 208 8.02 8.11 -17.01
C TYR A 208 8.86 9.06 -17.88
N TYR A 209 8.49 10.34 -17.86
CA TYR A 209 9.08 11.36 -18.69
C TYR A 209 8.96 12.75 -18.07
N LEU A 210 9.84 13.65 -18.49
CA LEU A 210 9.81 15.06 -18.14
C LEU A 210 8.85 15.82 -19.07
N THR A 211 7.92 16.58 -18.47
CA THR A 211 7.01 17.49 -19.19
C THR A 211 7.65 18.84 -19.46
N GLU A 212 7.00 19.67 -20.29
CA GLU A 212 7.44 21.06 -20.55
C GLU A 212 7.37 21.96 -19.30
N GLU A 213 6.58 21.57 -18.30
CA GLU A 213 6.39 22.30 -17.04
C GLU A 213 7.37 21.81 -15.94
N GLU A 214 8.49 21.19 -16.32
CA GLU A 214 9.49 20.61 -15.41
C GLU A 214 8.90 19.64 -14.36
N THR A 215 7.84 18.94 -14.75
CA THR A 215 7.17 17.91 -13.94
C THR A 215 7.55 16.54 -14.47
N LEU A 216 7.78 15.58 -13.57
CA LEU A 216 7.99 14.18 -13.91
C LEU A 216 6.64 13.47 -13.91
N SER A 217 6.19 13.05 -15.09
CA SER A 217 4.99 12.23 -15.27
C SER A 217 5.34 10.76 -15.08
N PHE A 218 4.48 10.02 -14.41
CA PHE A 218 4.51 8.56 -14.27
C PHE A 218 3.15 8.02 -14.70
N ASP A 219 3.12 7.23 -15.76
CA ASP A 219 1.88 6.80 -16.40
C ASP A 219 1.91 5.31 -16.71
N LEU A 220 0.77 4.63 -16.51
CA LEU A 220 0.53 3.35 -17.15
C LEU A 220 -0.03 3.60 -18.55
N GLN A 221 0.50 2.88 -19.54
CA GLN A 221 0.18 3.02 -20.96
C GLN A 221 -0.36 1.71 -21.53
N ASN A 222 -1.04 1.81 -22.68
CA ASN A 222 -1.77 0.73 -23.34
C ASN A 222 -2.77 0.05 -22.41
N CYS A 223 -3.52 0.85 -21.65
CA CYS A 223 -4.53 0.35 -20.74
C CYS A 223 -5.82 -0.04 -21.48
N GLU A 224 -6.55 -1.03 -20.97
CA GLU A 224 -7.86 -1.46 -21.49
C GLU A 224 -9.01 -0.52 -21.04
N ASN A 225 -8.69 0.67 -20.54
CA ASN A 225 -9.64 1.68 -20.09
C ASN A 225 -9.97 2.70 -21.18
N GLU A 226 -10.96 3.57 -20.90
CA GLU A 226 -11.20 4.74 -21.73
C GLU A 226 -9.99 5.69 -21.70
N GLY A 227 -9.36 5.89 -22.85
CA GLY A 227 -8.19 6.77 -23.01
C GLY A 227 -6.87 6.02 -23.18
N GLY A 228 -6.80 4.71 -22.91
CA GLY A 228 -5.62 3.90 -23.16
C GLY A 228 -4.44 4.17 -22.21
N GLN A 229 -4.65 4.95 -21.16
CA GLN A 229 -3.63 5.33 -20.18
C GLN A 229 -4.25 5.56 -18.80
N LEU A 230 -3.42 5.42 -17.77
CA LEU A 230 -3.74 5.80 -16.39
C LEU A 230 -2.58 6.63 -15.82
N PRO A 231 -2.79 7.93 -15.56
CA PRO A 231 -1.81 8.70 -14.81
C PRO A 231 -1.63 8.12 -13.42
N VAL A 232 -0.39 7.93 -12.98
CA VAL A 232 -0.04 7.44 -11.64
C VAL A 232 0.38 8.61 -10.76
N ALA A 233 1.37 9.40 -11.22
CA ALA A 233 1.85 10.55 -10.48
C ALA A 233 2.39 11.65 -11.41
N ASN A 234 2.25 12.89 -10.99
CA ASN A 234 2.88 14.06 -11.61
C ASN A 234 3.63 14.82 -10.52
N VAL A 235 4.95 14.62 -10.45
CA VAL A 235 5.75 15.11 -9.32
C VAL A 235 6.69 16.23 -9.80
N PRO A 236 6.91 17.28 -9.00
CA PRO A 236 7.93 18.27 -9.29
C PRO A 236 9.28 17.61 -9.52
N PHE A 237 10.06 18.08 -10.51
CA PHE A 237 11.38 17.51 -10.81
C PHE A 237 12.30 17.40 -9.57
N SER A 238 12.24 18.38 -8.66
CA SER A 238 13.04 18.39 -7.43
C SER A 238 12.72 17.24 -6.46
N GLU A 239 11.55 16.63 -6.57
CA GLU A 239 11.10 15.49 -5.76
C GLU A 239 11.54 14.14 -6.33
N MET A 240 12.26 14.14 -7.46
CA MET A 240 12.98 12.94 -7.87
C MET A 240 13.88 12.44 -6.73
N ILE A 241 14.52 13.34 -5.99
CA ILE A 241 15.17 12.98 -4.75
C ILE A 241 14.10 12.95 -3.65
N ILE A 242 13.65 11.73 -3.35
CA ILE A 242 12.51 11.44 -2.47
C ILE A 242 12.62 12.23 -1.15
N PRO A 243 11.69 13.15 -0.85
CA PRO A 243 11.78 14.05 0.28
C PRO A 243 11.56 13.36 1.64
N GLU A 244 10.84 12.23 1.67
CA GLU A 244 10.47 11.53 2.91
C GLU A 244 11.60 10.73 3.55
N GLN A 245 12.72 10.51 2.84
CA GLN A 245 13.86 9.77 3.38
C GLN A 245 15.13 10.60 3.50
N ARG A 246 15.88 10.30 4.57
CA ARG A 246 17.23 10.82 4.76
C ARG A 246 18.26 9.89 4.12
N TYR A 247 19.10 10.46 3.28
CA TYR A 247 20.24 9.77 2.68
C TYR A 247 21.42 9.77 3.66
N HIS A 248 21.84 8.59 4.11
CA HIS A 248 22.93 8.47 5.08
C HIS A 248 24.30 8.42 4.39
N ARG A 249 24.37 8.04 3.12
CA ARG A 249 25.63 7.93 2.35
C ARG A 249 25.40 8.30 0.89
N LEU A 250 26.41 8.87 0.25
CA LEU A 250 26.44 9.18 -1.18
C LEU A 250 27.70 8.60 -1.79
N GLU A 251 27.55 7.92 -2.93
CA GLU A 251 28.65 7.36 -3.71
C GLU A 251 28.61 7.90 -5.14
N VAL A 252 29.78 8.18 -5.71
CA VAL A 252 29.97 8.40 -7.16
C VAL A 252 31.01 7.41 -7.63
N ILE A 253 30.60 6.55 -8.57
CA ILE A 253 31.40 5.45 -9.10
C ILE A 253 31.62 5.73 -10.59
N LEU A 254 32.87 5.77 -11.05
CA LEU A 254 33.23 5.94 -12.46
C LEU A 254 34.16 4.81 -12.90
N ASN A 255 33.84 4.10 -13.99
CA ASN A 255 34.65 2.99 -14.51
C ASN A 255 35.10 2.00 -13.41
N ASP A 256 34.17 1.59 -12.54
CA ASP A 256 34.40 0.73 -11.37
C ASP A 256 35.28 1.33 -10.23
N GLU A 257 35.68 2.60 -10.33
CA GLU A 257 36.40 3.33 -9.29
C GLU A 257 35.46 4.23 -8.48
N VAL A 258 35.49 4.10 -7.15
CA VAL A 258 34.72 4.97 -6.25
C VAL A 258 35.47 6.28 -6.07
N LEU A 259 34.95 7.35 -6.66
CA LEU A 259 35.57 8.68 -6.61
C LEU A 259 35.05 9.54 -5.46
N ILE A 260 33.76 9.40 -5.14
CA ILE A 260 33.17 9.99 -3.92
C ILE A 260 32.54 8.87 -3.13
N ASP A 261 32.83 8.86 -1.83
CA ASP A 261 32.13 8.08 -0.83
C ASP A 261 32.06 8.92 0.44
N THR A 262 30.87 9.42 0.77
CA THR A 262 30.71 10.37 1.88
C THR A 262 29.48 10.09 2.71
N THR A 263 29.64 10.22 4.02
CA THR A 263 28.56 10.29 5.00
C THR A 263 28.38 11.70 5.56
N ASP A 264 29.22 12.67 5.14
CA ASP A 264 29.15 14.06 5.56
C ASP A 264 27.88 14.74 5.04
N GLU A 265 27.06 15.31 5.92
CA GLU A 265 25.79 15.92 5.56
C GLU A 265 25.96 17.14 4.64
N GLY A 266 26.94 18.00 4.91
CA GLY A 266 27.17 19.20 4.10
C GLY A 266 27.50 18.88 2.65
N LYS A 267 28.40 17.90 2.42
CA LYS A 267 28.74 17.43 1.06
C LYS A 267 27.56 16.75 0.37
N LYS A 268 26.76 15.95 1.09
CA LYS A 268 25.57 15.29 0.52
C LYS A 268 24.53 16.33 0.12
N GLU A 269 24.21 17.28 0.99
CA GLU A 269 23.27 18.36 0.71
C GLU A 269 23.74 19.24 -0.45
N GLU A 270 25.04 19.55 -0.55
CA GLU A 270 25.59 20.29 -1.68
C GLU A 270 25.29 19.58 -3.02
N ILE A 271 25.56 18.27 -3.10
CA ILE A 271 25.34 17.49 -4.32
C ILE A 271 23.83 17.34 -4.62
N ILE A 272 23.03 17.04 -3.60
CA ILE A 272 21.57 16.92 -3.73
C ILE A 272 20.97 18.24 -4.25
N ASN A 273 21.37 19.38 -3.68
CA ASN A 273 20.87 20.69 -4.11
C ASN A 273 21.30 21.03 -5.53
N LYS A 274 22.53 20.70 -5.93
CA LYS A 274 22.98 20.83 -7.32
C LYS A 274 22.12 20.04 -8.31
N ILE A 275 21.60 18.88 -7.91
CA ILE A 275 20.67 18.09 -8.75
C ILE A 275 19.29 18.75 -8.76
N LYS A 276 18.74 19.14 -7.60
CA LYS A 276 17.40 19.72 -7.47
C LYS A 276 17.24 21.07 -8.16
N GLU A 277 18.28 21.89 -8.14
CA GLU A 277 18.28 23.26 -8.68
C GLU A 277 18.75 23.31 -10.15
N ALA A 278 19.28 22.21 -10.68
CA ALA A 278 19.69 22.13 -12.07
C ALA A 278 18.49 22.12 -13.01
N GLN A 279 18.71 22.64 -14.22
CA GLN A 279 17.71 22.65 -15.27
C GLN A 279 17.65 21.27 -15.95
N PRO A 280 16.49 20.59 -15.91
CA PRO A 280 16.34 19.28 -16.53
C PRO A 280 16.04 19.40 -18.03
N GLN A 281 16.42 18.37 -18.78
CA GLN A 281 16.15 18.25 -20.21
C GLN A 281 15.65 16.85 -20.55
N SER A 282 14.60 16.74 -21.36
CA SER A 282 14.08 15.45 -21.80
C SER A 282 15.06 14.75 -22.75
N VAL A 283 15.35 13.49 -22.45
CA VAL A 283 16.30 12.67 -23.24
C VAL A 283 15.70 12.26 -24.58
N MET A 284 14.37 12.24 -24.74
CA MET A 284 13.74 11.99 -26.05
C MET A 284 14.18 12.99 -27.13
N ALA A 285 14.66 14.17 -26.72
CA ALA A 285 15.18 15.20 -27.62
C ALA A 285 16.70 15.08 -27.90
N MET A 286 17.39 14.07 -27.34
CA MET A 286 18.84 14.00 -27.30
C MET A 286 19.39 12.65 -27.78
N SER A 287 20.58 12.67 -28.39
CA SER A 287 21.40 11.46 -28.60
C SER A 287 22.50 11.47 -27.55
N LEU A 288 22.33 10.65 -26.51
CA LEU A 288 23.30 10.57 -25.40
C LEU A 288 24.34 9.47 -25.66
N MET A 289 25.56 9.70 -25.16
CA MET A 289 26.58 8.66 -25.07
C MET A 289 26.21 7.66 -23.97
N ALA A 290 26.91 6.53 -23.87
CA ALA A 290 26.75 5.66 -22.70
C ALA A 290 27.21 6.41 -21.43
N PRO A 291 26.58 6.16 -20.26
CA PRO A 291 27.03 6.73 -19.00
C PRO A 291 28.45 6.23 -18.65
N GLU A 292 29.20 7.07 -17.93
CA GLU A 292 30.56 6.74 -17.46
C GLU A 292 30.55 6.03 -16.09
N GLY A 293 29.41 6.05 -15.40
CA GLY A 293 29.24 5.41 -14.11
C GLY A 293 27.90 5.75 -13.45
N GLU A 294 27.87 5.74 -12.10
CA GLU A 294 26.66 5.93 -11.31
C GLU A 294 26.89 6.92 -10.16
N LEU A 295 25.86 7.71 -9.85
CA LEU A 295 25.71 8.40 -8.56
C LEU A 295 24.62 7.70 -7.76
N ILE A 296 24.93 7.32 -6.51
CA ILE A 296 24.04 6.55 -5.65
C ILE A 296 23.81 7.30 -4.34
N LEU A 297 22.54 7.62 -4.04
CA LEU A 297 22.09 8.11 -2.75
C LEU A 297 21.55 6.95 -1.93
N LYS A 298 22.23 6.57 -0.85
CA LYS A 298 21.81 5.46 0.02
C LYS A 298 20.90 5.98 1.13
N GLY A 299 19.61 5.72 0.98
CA GLY A 299 18.57 6.01 1.96
C GLY A 299 18.22 4.79 2.81
N LYS A 300 17.47 5.03 3.89
CA LYS A 300 16.99 3.95 4.77
C LYS A 300 15.97 3.04 4.05
N MET A 301 15.15 3.61 3.17
CA MET A 301 14.05 2.91 2.52
C MET A 301 14.41 2.49 1.10
N ALA A 302 15.05 3.37 0.32
CA ALA A 302 15.48 3.07 -1.03
C ALA A 302 16.84 3.69 -1.36
N GLU A 303 17.58 3.05 -2.26
CA GLU A 303 18.73 3.64 -2.93
C GLU A 303 18.27 4.39 -4.17
N ILE A 304 18.66 5.65 -4.34
CA ILE A 304 18.36 6.42 -5.55
C ILE A 304 19.59 6.44 -6.43
N ARG A 305 19.45 5.93 -7.66
CA ARG A 305 20.54 5.79 -8.62
C ARG A 305 20.35 6.75 -9.78
N PHE A 306 21.44 7.39 -10.17
CA PHE A 306 21.51 8.21 -11.36
C PHE A 306 22.63 7.68 -12.26
N ASP A 307 22.37 7.65 -13.55
CA ASP A 307 23.41 7.46 -14.54
C ASP A 307 24.29 8.71 -14.55
N TYR A 308 25.60 8.52 -14.42
CA TYR A 308 26.56 9.62 -14.35
C TYR A 308 27.25 9.85 -15.70
N TYR A 309 27.37 11.11 -16.09
CA TYR A 309 27.86 11.57 -17.39
C TYR A 309 29.05 12.53 -17.26
N PRO A 310 29.80 12.76 -18.35
CA PRO A 310 30.92 13.70 -18.36
C PRO A 310 30.56 15.06 -17.76
N GLU A 311 31.56 15.73 -17.20
CA GLU A 311 31.45 17.07 -16.60
C GLU A 311 30.57 17.16 -15.35
N GLY A 312 30.10 16.04 -14.79
CA GLY A 312 29.31 16.07 -13.55
C GLY A 312 27.81 16.15 -13.76
N ASN A 313 27.36 15.72 -14.92
CA ASN A 313 25.95 15.66 -15.26
C ASN A 313 25.38 14.29 -14.88
N VAL A 314 24.08 14.24 -14.62
CA VAL A 314 23.42 13.00 -14.22
C VAL A 314 22.13 12.82 -14.99
N MET A 315 21.66 11.59 -15.10
CA MET A 315 20.39 11.26 -15.73
C MET A 315 19.59 10.32 -14.84
N ARG A 316 18.29 10.56 -14.78
CA ARG A 316 17.32 9.66 -14.17
C ARG A 316 15.95 9.98 -14.76
N TYR A 317 15.08 8.97 -14.85
CA TYR A 317 13.73 9.12 -15.39
C TYR A 317 13.68 9.76 -16.78
N ASN A 318 14.57 9.32 -17.68
CA ASN A 318 14.68 9.89 -19.02
C ASN A 318 14.87 11.42 -19.02
N SER A 319 15.45 11.95 -17.94
CA SER A 319 15.71 13.38 -17.72
C SER A 319 17.20 13.59 -17.51
N TYR A 320 17.84 14.34 -18.41
CA TYR A 320 19.23 14.75 -18.32
C TYR A 320 19.36 16.02 -17.47
N ILE A 321 20.33 16.05 -16.57
CA ILE A 321 20.45 17.06 -15.52
C ILE A 321 21.85 17.64 -15.56
N SER A 322 21.94 18.94 -15.88
CA SER A 322 23.21 19.65 -16.02
C SER A 322 23.77 20.10 -14.65
N SER A 323 24.03 19.15 -13.76
CA SER A 323 24.35 19.41 -12.34
C SER A 323 25.80 19.85 -12.07
N ASN A 324 26.73 19.65 -13.00
CA ASN A 324 28.14 20.03 -12.87
C ASN A 324 28.83 19.55 -11.57
N ILE A 325 28.46 18.35 -11.09
CA ILE A 325 29.00 17.74 -9.88
C ILE A 325 30.50 17.50 -10.05
N GLN A 326 31.29 18.11 -9.17
CA GLN A 326 32.76 18.01 -9.24
C GLN A 326 33.23 16.77 -8.49
N VAL A 327 33.73 15.77 -9.21
CA VAL A 327 34.49 14.64 -8.70
C VAL A 327 35.97 14.97 -8.86
N LYS A 328 36.59 15.50 -7.79
CA LYS A 328 38.03 15.73 -7.71
C LYS A 328 38.54 15.27 -6.35
#